data_AF-A0A929PJK2-F1
#
_entry.id   AF-A0A929PJK2-F1
#
_cell.length_a   1.000
_cell.length_b   1.000
_cell.length_c   1.000
_cell.angle_alpha   90.00
_cell.angle_beta   90.00
_cell.angle_gamma   90.00
#
_symmetry.space_group_name_H-M   'P 1'
#
loop_
_entity.id
_entity.type
_entity.pdbx_description
1 polymer ?
#
loop_
_entity_poly.entity_id
_entity_poly.type
_entity_poly.pdbx_seq_one_letter_code
_entity_poly.pdbx_strand_id
1 'polypeptide(L)' 'MTGIEGKVAGIINVYTVVINRGYEDGIEEDMRFVIYELGEEIKDPEGESLGIFENVKAKVEVVNVQEKFSTAETYET' A
#
# COMPACT_ATOMS: atom_id res chain seq x y z
N MET A 1 -4.75 17.45 0.03
CA MET A 1 -3.85 16.68 -0.85
C MET A 1 -4.26 15.24 -0.71
N THR A 2 -4.85 14.67 -1.75
CA THR A 2 -5.22 13.25 -1.78
C THR A 2 -3.95 12.46 -2.08
N GLY A 3 -3.60 11.49 -1.23
CA GLY A 3 -2.47 10.59 -1.51
C GLY A 3 -2.74 9.74 -2.75
N ILE A 4 -1.68 9.22 -3.38
CA ILE A 4 -1.84 8.23 -4.45
C ILE A 4 -2.17 6.88 -3.79
N GLU A 5 -3.24 6.23 -4.26
CA GLU A 5 -3.65 4.91 -3.81
C GLU A 5 -3.58 3.89 -4.95
N GLY A 6 -3.21 2.66 -4.59
CA GLY A 6 -3.05 1.54 -5.52
C GLY A 6 -3.42 0.22 -4.87
N LYS A 7 -3.36 -0.84 -5.65
CA LYS A 7 -3.57 -2.23 -5.22
C LYS A 7 -2.31 -3.03 -5.53
N VAL A 8 -2.03 -4.01 -4.66
CA VAL A 8 -1.00 -5.02 -4.92
C VAL A 8 -1.46 -5.89 -6.09
N ALA A 9 -0.74 -5.80 -7.22
CA ALA A 9 -1.00 -6.59 -8.42
C ALA A 9 -0.30 -7.96 -8.38
N GLY A 10 0.75 -8.09 -7.57
CA GLY A 10 1.52 -9.32 -7.40
C GLY A 10 2.50 -9.22 -6.25
N ILE A 11 2.85 -10.38 -5.67
CA ILE A 11 3.89 -10.52 -4.65
C ILE A 11 5.00 -11.34 -5.29
N ILE A 12 6.17 -10.74 -5.49
CA ILE A 12 7.31 -11.42 -6.15
C ILE A 12 8.03 -12.30 -5.15
N ASN A 13 8.25 -11.78 -3.94
CA ASN A 13 8.82 -12.48 -2.80
C ASN A 13 8.36 -11.79 -1.49
N VAL A 14 8.90 -12.21 -0.34
CA VAL A 14 8.50 -11.70 0.98
C VAL A 14 8.87 -10.22 1.22
N TYR A 15 9.78 -9.65 0.42
CA TYR A 15 10.25 -8.27 0.51
C TYR A 15 9.78 -7.39 -0.65
N THR A 16 9.36 -7.97 -1.78
CA THR A 16 9.08 -7.23 -3.03
C THR A 16 7.65 -7.43 -3.52
N VAL A 17 6.95 -6.33 -3.82
CA VAL A 17 5.59 -6.33 -4.37
C VAL A 17 5.50 -5.54 -5.67
N VAL A 18 4.46 -5.82 -6.46
CA VAL A 18 4.05 -5.05 -7.63
C VAL A 18 2.84 -4.20 -7.27
N ILE A 19 2.93 -2.89 -7.47
CA ILE A 19 1.82 -1.93 -7.29
C ILE A 19 1.24 -1.63 -8.67
N ASN A 20 -0.09 -1.65 -8.82
CA ASN A 20 -0.78 -1.35 -10.09
C ASN A 20 -0.79 0.16 -10.45
N ARG A 21 0.30 0.86 -10.15
CA ARG A 21 0.50 2.28 -10.41
C ARG A 21 1.89 2.49 -10.98
N GLY A 22 1.96 3.18 -12.12
CA GLY A 22 3.20 3.51 -12.82
C GLY A 22 3.42 5.01 -12.92
N TYR A 23 4.33 5.43 -13.81
CA TYR A 23 4.59 6.85 -14.01
C TYR A 23 3.38 7.60 -14.58
N GLU A 24 2.47 6.92 -15.29
CA GLU A 24 1.21 7.53 -15.76
C GLU A 24 0.29 7.93 -14.60
N ASP A 25 0.43 7.27 -13.45
CA ASP A 25 -0.30 7.58 -12.22
C ASP A 25 0.46 8.56 -11.29
N GLY A 26 1.63 9.06 -11.72
CA GLY A 26 2.47 9.97 -10.94
C GLY A 26 3.35 9.28 -9.89
N ILE A 27 3.64 7.98 -10.05
CA ILE A 27 4.60 7.28 -9.19
C ILE A 27 6.03 7.67 -9.60
N GLU A 28 6.87 7.92 -8.59
CA GLU A 28 8.31 8.15 -8.72
C GLU A 28 9.08 7.13 -7.85
N GLU A 29 10.35 6.92 -8.16
CA GLU A 29 11.26 6.17 -7.27
C GLU A 29 11.37 6.88 -5.91
N ASP A 30 11.75 6.14 -4.88
CA ASP A 30 11.82 6.60 -3.47
C ASP A 30 10.47 6.97 -2.84
N MET A 31 9.35 6.93 -3.58
CA MET A 31 8.02 7.06 -3.00
C MET A 31 7.73 5.91 -2.03
N ARG A 32 7.12 6.22 -0.89
CA ARG A 32 6.83 5.24 0.16
C ARG A 32 5.33 4.97 0.27
N PHE A 33 5.01 3.70 0.38
CA PHE A 33 3.65 3.20 0.55
C PHE A 33 3.51 2.37 1.81
N VAL A 34 2.32 2.41 2.39
CA VAL A 34 1.88 1.47 3.42
C VAL A 34 0.98 0.44 2.73
N ILE A 35 1.32 -0.83 2.86
CA ILE A 35 0.47 -1.94 2.42
C ILE A 35 -0.38 -2.33 3.61
N TYR A 36 -1.70 -2.34 3.42
CA TYR A 36 -2.65 -2.72 4.45
C TYR A 36 -3.78 -3.58 3.86
N GLU A 37 -4.48 -4.26 4.74
CA GLU A 37 -5.69 -5.02 4.47
C GLU A 37 -6.85 -4.41 5.25
N LEU A 38 -8.02 -4.27 4.61
CA LEU A 38 -9.24 -3.85 5.29
C LEU A 38 -9.79 -5.03 6.10
N GLY A 39 -9.92 -4.83 7.41
CA GLY A 39 -10.47 -5.79 8.36
C GLY A 39 -11.93 -5.50 8.72
N GLU A 40 -12.30 -5.86 9.94
CA GLU A 40 -13.65 -5.66 10.46
C GLU A 40 -13.91 -4.18 10.82
N GLU A 41 -15.19 -3.82 10.87
CA GLU A 41 -15.62 -2.56 11.47
C GLU A 41 -15.37 -2.61 12.98
N ILE A 42 -14.62 -1.65 13.49
CA ILE A 42 -14.40 -1.50 14.93
C ILE A 42 -15.54 -0.68 15.49
N LYS A 43 -16.13 -1.18 16.58
CA LYS A 43 -17.14 -0.45 17.35
C LYS A 43 -16.61 -0.15 18.74
N ASP A 44 -17.01 0.98 19.29
CA ASP A 44 -16.80 1.24 20.70
C ASP A 44 -17.70 0.32 21.56
N PRO A 45 -17.47 0.25 22.88
CA PRO A 45 -18.29 -0.57 23.78
C PRO A 45 -19.78 -0.17 23.84
N GLU A 46 -20.12 1.05 23.41
CA GLU A 46 -21.49 1.58 23.37
C GLU A 46 -22.20 1.28 22.03
N GLY A 47 -21.47 0.69 21.06
CA GLY A 47 -21.97 0.24 19.76
C GLY A 47 -21.79 1.24 18.62
N GLU A 48 -21.14 2.38 18.83
CA GLU A 48 -20.82 3.36 17.79
C GLU A 48 -19.68 2.84 16.90
N SER A 49 -19.83 2.98 15.58
CA SER A 49 -18.78 2.61 14.62
C SER A 49 -17.63 3.61 14.66
N LEU A 50 -16.42 3.09 14.87
CA LEU A 50 -15.16 3.84 14.81
C LEU A 50 -14.48 3.74 13.43
N GLY A 51 -15.06 2.96 12.50
CA GLY A 51 -14.56 2.76 11.14
C GLY A 51 -14.01 1.36 10.86
N ILE A 52 -13.50 1.17 9.65
CA ILE A 52 -12.91 -0.11 9.21
C ILE A 52 -11.47 -0.20 9.68
N PHE A 53 -11.09 -1.32 10.29
CA PHE A 53 -9.72 -1.56 10.71
C PHE A 53 -8.77 -1.69 9.52
N GLU A 54 -7.76 -0.83 9.43
CA GLU A 54 -6.70 -0.93 8.43
C GLU A 54 -5.51 -1.71 9.00
N ASN A 55 -5.43 -2.99 8.69
CA ASN A 55 -4.37 -3.88 9.17
C ASN A 55 -3.10 -3.72 8.33
N VAL A 56 -2.16 -2.90 8.78
CA VAL A 56 -0.87 -2.67 8.11
C VAL A 56 -0.05 -3.96 8.05
N LYS A 57 0.33 -4.36 6.83
CA LYS A 57 1.13 -5.56 6.54
C LYS A 57 2.60 -5.23 6.31
N ALA A 58 2.91 -4.12 5.66
CA ALA A 58 4.27 -3.73 5.34
C ALA A 58 4.37 -2.24 5.02
N LYS A 59 5.58 -1.69 5.13
CA LYS A 59 5.95 -0.41 4.53
C LYS A 59 6.98 -0.67 3.45
N VAL A 60 6.77 -0.09 2.27
CA VAL A 60 7.61 -0.32 1.09
C VAL A 60 8.02 0.99 0.43
N GLU A 61 9.17 0.98 -0.22
CA GLU A 61 9.73 2.07 -1.00
C GLU A 61 9.81 1.63 -2.47
N VAL A 62 9.40 2.49 -3.39
CA VAL A 62 9.39 2.19 -4.82
C VAL A 62 10.82 2.16 -5.35
N VAL A 63 11.21 1.03 -5.95
CA VAL A 63 12.57 0.77 -6.48
C VAL A 63 12.64 0.74 -8.01
N ASN A 64 11.49 0.59 -8.68
CA ASN A 64 11.41 0.65 -10.14
C ASN A 64 10.03 1.10 -10.58
N VAL A 65 9.97 2.01 -11.56
CA VAL A 65 8.72 2.53 -12.13
C VAL A 65 8.65 2.21 -13.61
N GLN A 66 7.52 1.64 -14.03
CA GLN A 66 7.16 1.39 -15.43
C GLN A 66 5.90 2.20 -15.79
N GLU A 67 5.42 2.07 -17.02
CA GLU A 67 4.27 2.85 -17.52
C GLU A 67 3.04 2.72 -16.63
N LYS A 68 2.68 1.48 -16.30
CA LYS A 68 1.39 1.16 -15.63
C LYS A 68 1.54 0.47 -14.28
N PHE A 69 2.78 0.20 -13.86
CA PHE A 69 3.06 -0.44 -12.59
C PHE A 69 4.43 -0.05 -12.07
N SER A 70 4.66 -0.36 -10.80
CA SER A 70 5.93 -0.18 -10.12
C SER A 70 6.22 -1.38 -9.23
N THR A 71 7.49 -1.58 -8.90
CA THR A 71 7.89 -2.53 -7.86
C THR A 71 8.38 -1.78 -6.64
N ALA A 72 8.03 -2.26 -5.46
CA ALA A 72 8.43 -1.67 -4.20
C ALA A 72 8.97 -2.73 -3.25
N GLU A 73 9.94 -2.34 -2.43
CA GLU A 73 10.64 -3.22 -1.49
C GLU A 73 10.48 -2.73 -0.05
N THR A 74 10.43 -3.66 0.91
CA THR A 74 10.38 -3.33 2.33
C THR A 74 11.66 -2.66 2.79
N TYR A 75 11.57 -1.55 3.53
CA TYR A 75 12.73 -0.80 4.03
C TYR A 75 12.88 -0.84 5.57
N GLU A 76 11.92 -1.42 6.29
CA GLU A 76 12.01 -1.67 7.73
C GLU A 76 12.26 -3.17 7.96
N THR A 77 13.26 -3.49 8.78
CA THR A 77 13.70 -4.87 9.10
C THR A 77 13.03 -5.39 10.36
#